data_AF-A0A3D4WRJ4-F1
#
_entry.id   AF-A0A3D4WRJ4-F1
#
_cell.length_a   1.000
_cell.length_b   1.000
_cell.length_c   1.000
_cell.angle_alpha   90.00
_cell.angle_beta   90.00
_cell.angle_gamma   90.00
#
_symmetry.space_group_name_H-M   'P 1'
#
loop_
_entity.id
_entity.type
_entity.pdbx_description
1 polymer ?
#
loop_
_entity_poly.entity_id
_entity_poly.type
_entity_poly.pdbx_seq_one_letter_code
_entity_poly.pdbx_strand_id
1 'polypeptide(L)'
;MTAPDFAYLDERLHAARAELNDALEQASRELSRFKRENQPTEEERRQLQQAALRGDLGEEMQQLARKVENREDTWDAVFSGKSPNAHLLQGHLTRMLEANREAIIQAIEDDPDMDPSVPPDELGNSATTP
;
A
#
# COMPACT_ATOMS: atom_id res chain seq x y z
N MET A 1 25.89 44.32 -0.05
CA MET A 1 25.25 42.98 -0.05
C MET A 1 23.76 43.22 -0.07
N THR A 2 23.20 43.08 -1.26
CA THR A 2 21.96 43.71 -1.70
C THR A 2 20.77 42.78 -1.45
N ALA A 3 19.60 43.37 -1.22
CA ALA A 3 18.31 42.72 -0.97
C ALA A 3 17.72 41.72 -2.02
N PRO A 4 18.25 41.51 -3.26
CA PRO A 4 17.65 40.59 -4.23
C PRO A 4 17.68 39.10 -3.86
N ASP A 5 18.61 38.66 -3.01
CA ASP A 5 18.83 37.24 -2.72
C ASP A 5 17.70 36.62 -1.87
N PHE A 6 17.15 37.40 -0.93
CA PHE A 6 16.09 36.93 -0.05
C PHE A 6 14.74 36.80 -0.75
N ALA A 7 14.41 37.72 -1.66
CA ALA A 7 13.17 37.65 -2.44
C ALA A 7 13.16 36.42 -3.36
N TYR A 8 14.29 36.13 -4.00
CA TYR A 8 14.45 34.94 -4.84
C TYR A 8 14.39 33.62 -4.05
N LEU A 9 15.00 33.59 -2.85
CA LEU A 9 14.93 32.44 -1.95
C LEU A 9 13.50 32.21 -1.44
N ASP A 10 12.76 33.28 -1.13
CA ASP A 10 11.36 33.20 -0.68
C ASP A 10 10.44 32.68 -1.79
N GLU A 11 10.61 33.15 -3.03
CA GLU A 11 9.90 32.64 -4.21
C GLU A 11 10.17 31.16 -4.46
N ARG A 12 11.44 30.72 -4.34
CA ARG A 12 11.80 29.30 -4.49
C ARG A 12 11.22 28.44 -3.37
N LEU A 13 11.19 28.93 -2.14
CA LEU A 13 10.61 28.22 -1.02
C LEU A 13 9.09 28.06 -1.19
N HIS A 14 8.43 29.12 -1.66
CA HIS A 14 7.01 29.09 -1.99
C HIS A 14 6.69 28.14 -3.14
N ALA A 15 7.49 28.16 -4.22
CA ALA A 15 7.35 27.24 -5.34
C ALA A 15 7.56 25.77 -4.93
N ALA A 16 8.64 25.48 -4.18
CA ALA A 16 8.91 24.13 -3.68
C ALA A 16 7.81 23.61 -2.74
N ARG A 17 7.22 24.50 -1.93
CA ARG A 17 6.09 24.14 -1.06
C ARG A 17 4.82 23.87 -1.86
N ALA A 18 4.58 24.62 -2.93
CA ALA A 18 3.45 24.38 -3.83
C ALA A 18 3.61 23.03 -4.54
N GLU A 19 4.79 22.74 -5.10
CA GLU A 19 5.09 21.45 -5.74
C GLU A 19 4.94 20.27 -4.77
N LEU A 20 5.44 20.41 -3.53
CA LEU A 20 5.28 19.38 -2.51
C LEU A 20 3.80 19.14 -2.17
N ASN A 21 3.01 20.20 -2.04
CA ASN A 21 1.58 20.06 -1.75
C ASN A 21 0.84 19.37 -2.89
N ASP A 22 1.14 19.72 -4.14
CA ASP A 22 0.55 19.07 -5.31
C ASP A 22 0.93 17.58 -5.38
N ALA A 23 2.21 17.26 -5.15
CA ALA A 23 2.68 15.88 -5.09
C ALA A 23 2.00 15.07 -3.98
N LEU A 24 1.83 15.65 -2.79
CA LEU A 24 1.12 15.02 -1.68
C LEU A 24 -0.36 14.81 -1.98
N GLU A 25 -0.99 15.78 -2.63
CA GLU A 25 -2.40 15.66 -3.00
C GLU A 25 -2.60 14.59 -4.08
N GLN A 26 -1.71 14.53 -5.07
CA GLN A 26 -1.72 13.48 -6.09
C GLN A 26 -1.51 12.10 -5.47
N ALA A 27 -0.49 11.93 -4.62
CA ALA A 27 -0.24 10.68 -3.91
C ALA A 27 -1.45 10.25 -3.06
N SER A 28 -2.13 11.19 -2.40
CA SER A 28 -3.36 10.93 -1.65
C SER A 28 -4.51 10.43 -2.53
N ARG A 29 -4.69 11.05 -3.71
CA ARG A 29 -5.73 10.64 -4.69
C ARG A 29 -5.43 9.25 -5.25
N GLU A 30 -4.18 8.99 -5.62
CA GLU A 30 -3.73 7.68 -6.13
C GLU A 30 -3.91 6.59 -5.08
N LEU A 31 -3.51 6.85 -3.83
CA LEU A 31 -3.74 5.94 -2.71
C LEU A 31 -5.23 5.68 -2.47
N SER A 32 -6.07 6.71 -2.58
CA SER A 32 -7.51 6.58 -2.41
C SER A 32 -8.17 5.79 -3.54
N ARG A 33 -7.65 5.93 -4.76
CA ARG A 33 -8.08 5.13 -5.92
C ARG A 33 -7.66 3.68 -5.76
N PHE A 34 -6.40 3.43 -5.44
CA PHE A 34 -5.86 2.11 -5.18
C PHE A 34 -6.65 1.38 -4.08
N LYS A 35 -6.95 2.06 -2.96
CA LYS A 35 -7.77 1.52 -1.87
C LYS A 35 -9.18 1.12 -2.30
N ARG A 36 -9.76 1.83 -3.28
CA ARG A 36 -11.11 1.55 -3.78
C ARG A 36 -11.11 0.40 -4.77
N GLU A 37 -10.13 0.37 -5.66
CA GLU A 37 -9.99 -0.67 -6.69
C GLU A 37 -9.54 -2.01 -6.09
N ASN A 38 -8.74 -1.98 -5.02
CA ASN A 38 -8.22 -3.17 -4.33
C ASN A 38 -8.96 -3.48 -3.02
N GLN A 39 -10.20 -3.02 -2.88
CA GLN A 39 -11.03 -3.45 -1.76
C GLN A 39 -11.42 -4.92 -1.99
N PRO A 40 -11.08 -5.83 -1.07
CA PRO A 40 -11.46 -7.22 -1.22
C PRO A 40 -12.98 -7.32 -1.24
N THR A 41 -13.51 -8.09 -2.19
CA THR A 41 -14.93 -8.38 -2.34
C THR A 41 -15.48 -9.04 -1.08
N GLU A 42 -16.80 -9.02 -0.91
CA GLU A 42 -17.44 -9.66 0.24
C GLU A 42 -17.12 -11.17 0.31
N GLU A 43 -16.97 -11.81 -0.85
CA GLU A 43 -16.60 -13.22 -0.93
C GLU A 43 -15.14 -13.46 -0.51
N GLU A 44 -14.19 -12.66 -1.00
CA GLU A 44 -12.79 -12.75 -0.58
C GLU A 44 -12.64 -12.46 0.92
N ARG A 45 -13.41 -11.51 1.46
CA ARG A 45 -13.46 -11.23 2.90
C ARG A 45 -13.99 -12.43 3.69
N ARG A 46 -15.02 -13.14 3.19
CA ARG A 46 -15.52 -14.36 3.83
C ARG A 46 -14.49 -15.48 3.79
N GLN A 47 -13.81 -15.66 2.67
CA GLN A 47 -12.75 -16.66 2.55
C GLN A 47 -11.58 -16.37 3.49
N LEU A 48 -11.16 -15.09 3.57
CA LEU A 48 -10.14 -14.64 4.50
C LEU A 48 -10.57 -14.84 5.96
N GLN A 49 -11.81 -14.50 6.31
CA GLN A 49 -12.38 -14.78 7.64
C GLN A 49 -12.34 -16.28 7.98
N GLN A 50 -12.74 -17.14 7.05
CA GLN A 50 -12.74 -18.58 7.28
C GLN A 50 -11.32 -19.15 7.41
N ALA A 51 -10.41 -18.76 6.52
CA ALA A 51 -9.00 -19.18 6.57
C ALA A 51 -8.33 -18.73 7.87
N ALA A 52 -8.59 -17.48 8.29
CA ALA A 52 -8.11 -16.96 9.56
C ALA A 52 -8.69 -17.74 10.76
N LEU A 53 -10.01 -18.00 10.80
CA LEU A 53 -10.64 -18.76 11.87
C LEU A 53 -10.11 -20.20 11.98
N ARG A 54 -9.82 -20.84 10.84
CA ARG A 54 -9.17 -22.17 10.81
C ARG A 54 -7.73 -22.15 11.31
N GLY A 55 -7.10 -20.99 11.36
CA GLY A 55 -5.70 -20.82 11.75
C GLY A 55 -4.72 -20.98 10.60
N ASP A 56 -5.21 -21.09 9.35
CA ASP A 56 -4.37 -21.24 8.14
C ASP A 56 -3.46 -20.02 7.94
N LEU A 57 -3.89 -18.86 8.45
CA LEU A 57 -3.14 -17.59 8.43
C LEU A 57 -2.35 -17.34 9.73
N GLY A 58 -2.26 -18.33 10.61
CA GLY A 58 -1.58 -18.25 11.90
C GLY A 58 -2.42 -17.66 13.04
N GLU A 59 -1.88 -17.76 14.25
CA GLU A 59 -2.63 -17.46 15.49
C GLU A 59 -3.06 -16.00 15.61
N GLU A 60 -2.23 -15.04 15.19
CA GLU A 60 -2.55 -13.61 15.23
C GLU A 60 -3.78 -13.28 14.37
N MET A 61 -3.85 -13.86 13.16
CA MET A 61 -4.99 -13.70 12.26
C MET A 61 -6.22 -14.44 12.78
N GLN A 62 -6.05 -15.60 13.42
CA GLN A 62 -7.15 -16.30 14.08
C GLN A 62 -7.75 -15.47 15.21
N GLN A 63 -6.92 -14.84 16.04
CA GLN A 63 -7.38 -13.94 17.09
C GLN A 63 -8.13 -12.74 16.52
N LEU A 64 -7.62 -12.16 15.44
CA LEU A 64 -8.26 -11.04 14.75
C LEU A 64 -9.63 -11.44 14.17
N ALA A 65 -9.71 -12.60 13.51
CA ALA A 65 -10.95 -13.10 12.93
C ALA A 65 -12.03 -13.40 13.99
N ARG A 66 -11.64 -13.92 15.17
CA ARG A 66 -12.55 -14.09 16.31
C ARG A 66 -13.08 -12.76 16.82
N LYS A 67 -12.24 -11.72 16.89
CA LYS A 67 -12.67 -10.37 17.29
C LYS A 67 -13.67 -9.78 16.29
N VAL A 68 -13.44 -9.99 14.99
CA VAL A 68 -14.39 -9.59 13.95
C VAL A 68 -15.70 -10.38 14.05
N GLU A 69 -15.64 -11.69 14.29
CA GLU A 69 -16.83 -12.56 14.47
C GLU A 69 -17.68 -12.13 15.68
N ASN A 70 -17.03 -11.75 16.79
CA ASN A 70 -17.67 -11.26 17.99
C ASN A 70 -18.18 -9.81 17.88
N ARG A 71 -17.99 -9.15 16.72
CA ARG A 71 -18.28 -7.72 16.50
C ARG A 71 -17.51 -6.77 17.43
N GLU A 72 -16.38 -7.23 17.97
CA GLU A 72 -15.43 -6.40 18.72
C GLU A 72 -14.53 -5.58 17.77
N ASP A 73 -14.50 -5.96 16.49
CA ASP A 73 -13.72 -5.28 15.45
C ASP A 73 -14.38 -5.46 14.07
N THR A 74 -13.83 -4.79 13.05
CA THR A 74 -14.24 -5.00 11.65
C THR A 74 -13.01 -5.08 10.75
N TRP A 75 -13.08 -5.91 9.70
CA TRP A 75 -12.00 -5.99 8.70
C TRP A 75 -11.66 -4.63 8.11
N ASP A 76 -12.64 -3.76 7.84
CA ASP A 76 -12.38 -2.41 7.35
C ASP A 76 -11.58 -1.56 8.35
N ALA A 77 -11.84 -1.66 9.66
CA ALA A 77 -11.07 -0.96 10.68
C ALA A 77 -9.64 -1.50 10.79
N VAL A 78 -9.44 -2.81 10.67
CA VAL A 78 -8.12 -3.45 10.68
C VAL A 78 -7.31 -3.05 9.45
N PHE A 79 -7.85 -3.24 8.24
CA PHE A 79 -7.15 -2.93 6.99
C PHE A 79 -6.88 -1.43 6.80
N SER A 80 -7.72 -0.56 7.40
CA SER A 80 -7.47 0.89 7.39
C SER A 80 -6.51 1.36 8.49
N GLY A 81 -6.04 0.47 9.37
CA GLY A 81 -5.16 0.80 10.49
C GLY A 81 -5.85 1.58 11.63
N LYS A 82 -7.19 1.65 11.62
CA LYS A 82 -7.98 2.33 12.66
C LYS A 82 -8.29 1.44 13.86
N SER A 83 -8.16 0.13 13.69
CA SER A 83 -8.35 -0.84 14.77
C SER A 83 -7.16 -0.83 15.74
N PRO A 84 -7.39 -0.92 17.07
CA PRO A 84 -6.33 -1.16 18.04
C PRO A 84 -5.62 -2.52 17.83
N ASN A 85 -6.26 -3.46 17.13
CA ASN A 85 -5.74 -4.78 16.81
C ASN A 85 -5.01 -4.84 15.46
N ALA A 86 -4.82 -3.71 14.76
CA ALA A 86 -4.15 -3.67 13.46
C ALA A 86 -2.70 -4.22 13.51
N HIS A 87 -2.05 -4.18 14.67
CA HIS A 87 -0.72 -4.76 14.91
C HIS A 87 -0.68 -6.28 14.67
N LEU A 88 -1.79 -7.00 14.88
CA LEU A 88 -1.86 -8.45 14.63
C LEU A 88 -1.80 -8.77 13.13
N LEU A 89 -2.43 -7.94 12.30
CA LEU A 89 -2.30 -8.04 10.85
C LEU A 89 -0.88 -7.71 10.41
N GLN A 90 -0.27 -6.68 11.01
CA GLN A 90 1.11 -6.30 10.71
C GLN A 90 2.09 -7.43 11.01
N GLY A 91 1.97 -8.10 12.15
CA GLY A 91 2.80 -9.26 12.52
C GLY A 91 2.70 -10.42 11.51
N HIS A 92 1.49 -10.69 11.01
CA HIS A 92 1.28 -11.67 9.95
C HIS A 92 1.93 -11.25 8.61
N LEU A 93 1.73 -10.00 8.19
CA LEU A 93 2.30 -9.48 6.94
C LEU A 93 3.83 -9.47 6.97
N THR A 94 4.45 -9.11 8.11
CA THR A 94 5.90 -9.18 8.28
C THR A 94 6.41 -10.61 8.12
N ARG A 95 5.76 -11.60 8.75
CA ARG A 95 6.14 -13.02 8.59
C ARG A 95 5.97 -13.52 7.16
N MET A 96 4.89 -13.13 6.47
CA MET A 96 4.69 -13.47 5.07
C MET A 96 5.76 -12.84 4.17
N LEU A 97 6.11 -11.57 4.42
CA LEU A 97 7.17 -10.87 3.70
C LEU A 97 8.53 -11.52 3.92
N GLU A 98 8.87 -11.88 5.16
CA GLU A 98 10.11 -12.57 5.47
C GLU A 98 10.19 -13.95 4.81
N ALA A 99 9.10 -14.73 4.88
CA ALA A 99 9.03 -16.07 4.28
C ALA A 99 9.10 -16.05 2.75
N ASN A 100 8.68 -14.97 2.11
CA ASN A 100 8.63 -14.84 0.65
C ASN A 100 9.65 -13.82 0.10
N ARG A 101 10.59 -13.35 0.93
CA ARG A 101 11.47 -12.24 0.59
C ARG A 101 12.25 -12.47 -0.71
N GLU A 102 12.81 -13.66 -0.87
CA GLU A 102 13.58 -14.03 -2.07
C GLU A 102 12.69 -14.11 -3.32
N ALA A 103 11.49 -14.67 -3.20
CA ALA A 103 10.54 -14.75 -4.30
C ALA A 103 10.02 -13.36 -4.73
N ILE A 104 9.83 -12.45 -3.76
CA ILE A 104 9.43 -11.07 -4.04
C ILE A 104 10.56 -10.29 -4.73
N ILE A 105 11.81 -10.44 -4.26
CA ILE A 105 12.97 -9.82 -4.90
C ILE A 105 13.09 -10.31 -6.35
N GLN A 106 13.02 -11.61 -6.57
CA GLN A 106 13.10 -12.19 -7.91
C GLN A 106 11.95 -11.72 -8.81
N ALA A 107 10.72 -11.65 -8.29
CA ALA A 107 9.58 -11.14 -9.05
C ALA A 107 9.73 -9.66 -9.44
N ILE A 108 10.38 -8.85 -8.61
CA ILE A 108 10.67 -7.44 -8.93
C ILE A 108 11.80 -7.33 -9.96
N GLU A 109 12.84 -8.16 -9.86
CA GLU A 109 13.96 -8.18 -10.82
C GLU A 109 13.53 -8.67 -12.20
N ASP A 110 12.58 -9.60 -12.27
CA ASP A 110 12.01 -10.12 -13.51
C ASP A 110 10.89 -9.22 -14.10
N ASP A 111 10.46 -8.17 -13.40
CA ASP A 111 9.39 -7.26 -13.83
C ASP A 111 9.98 -5.99 -14.52
N PRO A 112 9.87 -5.88 -15.86
CA PRO A 112 10.37 -4.73 -16.60
C PRO A 112 9.62 -3.42 -16.31
N ASP A 113 8.40 -3.48 -15.76
CA ASP A 113 7.64 -2.29 -15.36
C ASP A 113 8.16 -1.68 -14.03
N MET A 114 8.90 -2.46 -13.24
CA MET A 114 9.47 -2.04 -11.95
C MET A 114 10.98 -1.72 -12.03
N ASP A 115 11.62 -1.93 -13.18
CA ASP A 115 13.03 -1.56 -13.40
C ASP A 115 13.17 -0.02 -13.55
N PRO A 116 13.79 0.68 -12.59
CA PRO A 116 13.96 2.14 -12.64
C PRO A 116 14.88 2.60 -13.79
N SER A 117 15.53 1.67 -14.49
CA SER A 117 16.38 1.91 -15.64
C SER A 117 15.59 1.95 -16.96
N VAL A 118 14.36 1.42 -16.98
CA VAL A 118 13.50 1.40 -18.16
C VAL A 118 12.75 2.73 -18.24
N PRO A 119 12.97 3.54 -19.30
CA PRO A 119 12.27 4.81 -19.46
C PRO A 119 10.76 4.58 -19.67
N PRO A 120 9.90 5.46 -19.14
CA PRO A 120 8.44 5.29 -19.14
C PRO A 120 7.81 5.20 -20.54
N ASP A 121 8.52 5.63 -21.59
CA ASP A 121 8.09 5.48 -22.99
C ASP A 121 8.12 4.03 -23.52
N GLU A 122 8.81 3.10 -22.84
CA GLU A 122 8.94 1.69 -23.28
C GLU A 122 7.95 0.72 -22.61
N LEU A 123 7.19 1.17 -21.60
CA LEU A 123 6.22 0.34 -20.85
C LEU A 123 4.88 0.12 -21.61
N GLY A 124 4.74 0.67 -22.82
CA GLY A 124 3.47 0.75 -23.55
C GLY A 124 3.18 -0.35 -24.57
N ASN A 125 4.09 -1.30 -24.84
CA ASN A 125 3.97 -2.20 -26.00
C ASN A 125 3.79 -3.70 -25.72
N SER A 126 3.70 -4.15 -24.46
CA SER A 126 3.55 -5.59 -24.17
C SER A 126 2.11 -6.14 -24.25
N ALA A 127 1.11 -5.29 -24.55
CA ALA A 127 -0.28 -5.71 -24.67
C ALA A 127 -0.74 -5.79 -26.14
N THR A 128 -0.15 -6.66 -26.96
CA THR A 128 -0.70 -7.13 -28.25
C THR A 128 0.11 -8.38 -28.62
N THR A 129 -0.42 -9.61 -28.52
CA THR A 129 -1.23 -10.33 -29.54
C THR A 129 -1.32 -11.82 -29.11
N PRO A 130 -2.03 -12.69 -29.84
CA PRO A 130 -3.45 -13.06 -29.77
C PRO A 130 -3.77 -14.31 -28.91
#